data_AF-A0A2J7PVI2-F1
#
_entry.id   AF-A0A2J7PVI2-F1
#
_cell.length_a   1.000
_cell.length_b   1.000
_cell.length_c   1.000
_cell.angle_alpha   90.00
_cell.angle_beta   90.00
_cell.angle_gamma   90.00
#
_symmetry.space_group_name_H-M   'P 1'
#
loop_
_entity.id
_entity.type
_entity.pdbx_description
1 polymer ?
#
loop_
_entity_poly.entity_id
_entity_poly.type
_entity_poly.pdbx_seq_one_letter_code
_entity_poly.pdbx_strand_id
1 'polypeptide(L)' 'MFQLLYLGRDYPQGYDYFRTRLKRAFSKNKQVSDPEKIEVLIAHGNYVVKELEALYMLRKYRTLKRRYYNDN' A
#
# COMPACT_ATOMS: atom_id res chain seq x y z
N MET A 1 8.40 3.69 -8.31
CA MET A 1 8.09 2.31 -8.75
C MET A 1 8.72 1.23 -7.86
N PHE A 2 9.96 1.39 -7.37
CA PHE A 2 10.59 0.45 -6.41
C PHE A 2 9.97 0.43 -5.01
N GLN A 3 9.49 1.57 -4.47
CA GLN A 3 8.87 1.62 -3.13
C GLN A 3 7.59 0.78 -3.01
N LEU A 4 6.72 0.79 -4.02
CA LEU A 4 5.44 0.04 -4.03
C LEU A 4 5.64 -1.48 -4.10
N LEU A 5 6.68 -1.94 -4.81
CA LEU A 5 7.02 -3.35 -4.94
C LEU A 5 7.51 -3.95 -3.62
N TYR A 6 8.25 -3.17 -2.82
CA TYR A 6 8.74 -3.59 -1.51
C TYR A 6 7.62 -3.60 -0.46
N LEU A 7 6.77 -2.56 -0.45
CA LEU A 7 5.62 -2.43 0.45
C LEU A 7 4.56 -3.53 0.25
N GLY A 8 4.36 -3.99 -0.99
CA GLY A 8 3.39 -5.05 -1.29
C GLY A 8 3.78 -6.42 -0.72
N ARG A 9 5.06 -6.67 -0.39
CA ARG A 9 5.53 -7.98 0.09
C ARG A 9 5.02 -8.30 1.49
N ASP A 10 4.77 -7.27 2.29
CA ASP A 10 4.23 -7.37 3.64
C ASP A 10 2.71 -7.17 3.70
N TYR A 11 2.03 -7.11 2.55
CA TYR A 11 0.58 -7.00 2.53
C TYR A 11 -0.04 -8.26 3.15
N PRO A 12 -1.04 -8.14 4.05
CA PRO A 12 -1.63 -9.30 4.74
C PRO A 12 -2.19 -10.37 3.80
N GLN A 13 -2.61 -9.94 2.61
CA GLN A 13 -3.22 -10.78 1.57
C GLN A 13 -2.22 -11.24 0.49
N GLY A 14 -0.95 -10.86 0.61
CA GLY A 14 0.12 -11.23 -0.31
C GLY A 14 0.39 -10.21 -1.43
N TYR A 15 1.63 -10.25 -1.92
CA TYR A 15 2.16 -9.36 -2.96
C TYR A 15 1.39 -9.45 -4.28
N ASP A 16 1.04 -10.65 -4.73
CA ASP A 16 0.34 -10.86 -6.00
C ASP A 16 -1.09 -10.31 -5.99
N TYR A 17 -1.76 -10.33 -4.83
CA TYR A 17 -3.08 -9.74 -4.66
C TYR A 17 -3.02 -8.22 -4.83
N PHE A 18 -2.05 -7.58 -4.19
CA PHE A 18 -1.83 -6.14 -4.30
C PHE A 18 -1.44 -5.73 -5.72
N ARG A 19 -0.49 -6.44 -6.35
CA ARG A 19 -0.05 -6.19 -7.71
C ARG A 19 -1.20 -6.32 -8.72
N THR A 20 -2.05 -7.33 -8.57
CA THR A 20 -3.19 -7.55 -9.46
C THR A 20 -4.23 -6.43 -9.33
N ARG A 21 -4.53 -5.98 -8.11
CA ARG A 21 -5.45 -4.85 -7.87
C ARG A 21 -4.91 -3.54 -8.43
N LEU A 22 -3.63 -3.22 -8.19
CA LEU A 22 -2.97 -2.06 -8.78
C LEU A 22 -3.08 -2.10 -10.31
N LYS A 23 -2.68 -3.21 -10.94
CA LYS A 23 -2.74 -3.36 -12.39
C LYS A 23 -4.16 -3.17 -12.94
N ARG A 24 -5.18 -3.70 -12.26
CA ARG A 24 -6.59 -3.50 -12.61
C ARG A 24 -7.01 -2.04 -12.47
N ALA A 25 -6.64 -1.36 -11.39
CA ALA A 25 -6.95 0.07 -11.18
C ALA A 25 -6.32 0.95 -12.27
N PHE A 26 -5.05 0.74 -12.60
CA PHE A 26 -4.38 1.45 -13.70
C PHE A 26 -4.99 1.12 -15.07
N SER A 27 -5.35 -0.14 -15.31
CA SER A 27 -5.96 -0.55 -16.57
C SER A 27 -7.37 0.03 -16.75
N LYS A 28 -8.16 0.13 -15.68
CA LYS A 28 -9.50 0.73 -15.68
C LYS A 28 -9.45 2.24 -15.97
N ASN A 29 -8.42 2.93 -15.47
CA ASN A 29 -8.27 4.37 -15.62
C ASN A 29 -7.46 4.78 -16.86
N LYS A 30 -7.06 3.84 -17.72
CA LYS A 30 -6.22 4.10 -18.91
C LYS A 30 -6.85 5.07 -19.91
N GLN A 31 -8.18 5.11 -20.00
CA GLN A 31 -8.91 5.96 -20.95
C GLN A 31 -9.32 7.32 -20.35
N VAL A 32 -8.93 7.62 -19.11
CA VAL A 32 -9.22 8.90 -18.47
C VAL A 32 -8.25 9.95 -19.04
N SER A 33 -8.77 10.89 -19.82
CA SER A 33 -7.99 11.98 -20.43
C SER A 33 -8.23 13.34 -19.78
N ASP A 34 -9.04 13.36 -18.72
CA ASP A 34 -9.42 14.56 -17.99
C ASP A 34 -8.36 14.87 -16.90
N PRO A 35 -7.67 16.03 -16.96
CA PRO A 35 -6.56 16.35 -16.07
C PRO A 35 -6.96 16.37 -14.58
N GLU A 36 -8.13 16.88 -14.23
CA GLU A 36 -8.60 16.91 -12.83
C GLU A 36 -8.80 15.50 -12.28
N LYS A 37 -9.38 14.60 -13.08
CA LYS A 37 -9.57 13.21 -12.69
C LYS A 37 -8.24 12.48 -12.52
N ILE A 38 -7.25 12.79 -13.34
CA ILE A 38 -5.90 12.20 -13.23
C ILE A 38 -5.27 12.60 -11.89
N GLU A 39 -5.34 13.87 -11.50
CA GLU A 39 -4.80 14.32 -10.21
C GLU A 39 -5.47 13.63 -9.02
N VAL A 40 -6.80 13.50 -9.03
CA VAL A 40 -7.54 12.78 -7.98
C VAL A 40 -7.11 11.31 -7.90
N LEU A 41 -6.92 10.66 -9.04
CA LEU A 41 -6.46 9.26 -9.09
C LEU A 41 -5.02 9.09 -8.58
N ILE A 42 -4.14 10.04 -8.88
CA ILE A 42 -2.78 10.07 -8.34
C ILE A 42 -2.80 10.30 -6.83
N ALA A 43 -3.62 11.23 -6.35
CA ALA A 43 -3.80 11.50 -4.92
C ALA A 43 -4.31 10.27 -4.17
N HIS A 44 -5.28 9.56 -4.74
CA HIS A 44 -5.78 8.29 -4.21
C HIS A 44 -4.69 7.21 -4.17
N GLY A 45 -3.86 7.11 -5.22
CA GLY A 45 -2.70 6.21 -5.22
C GLY A 45 -1.71 6.52 -4.08
N ASN A 46 -1.40 7.79 -3.86
CA ASN A 46 -0.53 8.23 -2.78
C ASN A 46 -1.12 7.98 -1.38
N TYR A 47 -2.44 8.09 -1.23
CA TYR A 47 -3.13 7.76 0.02
C TYR A 47 -2.97 6.28 0.37
N VAL A 48 -3.18 5.39 -0.60
CA VAL A 48 -3.00 3.94 -0.41
C VAL A 48 -1.56 3.60 -0.02
N VAL A 49 -0.56 4.29 -0.57
CA VAL A 49 0.85 4.11 -0.17
C VAL A 49 1.04 4.46 1.31
N LYS A 50 0.50 5.60 1.77
CA LYS A 50 0.61 6.03 3.17
C LYS A 50 -0.10 5.06 4.14
N GLU A 51 -1.25 4.52 3.76
CA GLU A 51 -1.92 3.48 4.56
C GLU A 51 -1.06 2.23 4.72
N LEU A 52 -0.40 1.79 3.64
CA LEU A 52 0.50 0.63 3.68
C LEU A 52 1.71 0.89 4.59
N GLU A 53 2.30 2.08 4.52
CA GLU A 53 3.38 2.48 5.42
C GLU A 53 2.93 2.49 6.88
N ALA A 54 1.74 3.02 7.16
CA ALA A 54 1.17 3.02 8.52
C ALA A 54 0.93 1.60 9.04
N LEU A 55 0.39 0.70 8.21
CA LEU A 55 0.20 -0.71 8.55
C LEU A 55 1.54 -1.41 8.82
N TYR A 56 2.57 -1.14 8.02
CA TYR A 56 3.92 -1.66 8.23
C TYR A 56 4.49 -1.20 9.58
N MET A 57 4.39 0.09 9.89
CA MET A 57 4.83 0.65 11.17
C MET A 57 4.06 0.04 12.36
N LEU A 58 2.74 -0.13 12.23
CA LEU A 58 1.92 -0.76 13.25
C LEU A 58 2.34 -2.22 13.50
N ARG A 59 2.63 -2.97 12.44
CA ARG A 59 3.13 -4.35 12.57
C ARG A 59 4.48 -4.38 13.28
N LYS A 60 5.42 -3.49 12.91
CA LYS A 60 6.72 -3.35 13.56
C LYS A 60 6.56 -3.02 15.06
N TYR A 61 5.68 -2.07 15.39
CA TYR A 61 5.36 -1.72 16.77
C TYR A 61 4.77 -2.92 17.54
N ARG A 62 3.82 -3.67 16.96
CA ARG A 62 3.25 -4.88 17.59
C ARG A 62 4.31 -5.94 17.87
N THR A 63 5.22 -6.18 16.92
CA THR A 63 6.32 -7.13 17.11
C THR A 63 7.29 -6.68 18.20
N LEU A 64 7.67 -5.39 18.22
CA LEU A 64 8.51 -4.82 19.27
C LEU A 64 7.82 -4.93 20.64
N LYS A 65 6.55 -4.52 20.74
CA LYS A 65 5.77 -4.61 21.98
C LYS A 65 5.73 -6.04 22.50
N ARG A 66 5.48 -7.02 21.64
CA ARG A 66 5.47 -8.44 22.03
C ARG A 66 6.83 -8.90 22.56
N ARG A 67 7.94 -8.45 21.99
CA ARG A 67 9.28 -8.86 22.44
C ARG A 67 9.68 -8.21 23.77
N TYR A 68 9.38 -6.93 23.97
CA TYR A 68 9.84 -6.20 25.15
C TYR A 68 8.89 -6.26 26.34
N TYR A 69 7.61 -6.62 26.15
CA TYR A 69 6.61 -6.63 27.21
C TYR A 69 6.01 -8.02 27.51
N ASN A 70 6.48 -9.09 26.87
CA ASN A 70 6.08 -10.47 27.22
C ASN A 70 7.06 -11.18 28.18
N ASP A 71 8.14 -10.53 28.59
CA ASP A 71 9.12 -11.06 29.57
C ASP A 71 8.81 -10.64 31.02
N ASN A 72 7.54 -10.29 31.33
CA ASN A 72 7.05 -10.08 32.70
C ASN A 72 5.97 -11.12 33.04
#